data_AF-A0A2L0HXW8-F1
#
_entry.id   AF-A0A2L0HXW8-F1
#
_cell.length_a   1.000
_cell.length_b   1.000
_cell.length_c   1.000
_cell.angle_alpha   90.00
_cell.angle_beta   90.00
_cell.angle_gamma   90.00
#
_symmetry.space_group_name_H-M   'P 1'
#
loop_
_entity.id
_entity.type
_entity.pdbx_description
1 polymer ?
#
loop_
_entity_poly.entity_id
_entity_poly.type
_entity_poly.pdbx_seq_one_letter_code
_entity_poly.pdbx_strand_id
1 'polypeptide(L)'
;MSEQLRDPNLSWVYQELTKDDNGNFNLVNNIAYILYKQRKIEFYQSHNGHPTTEQLRTFQESYMLAGVIKGLRDESASIVQDILKASLASKVREVEVRLSTTLEAEMKTELATLKTELSGNHTQLKTLLDTATQIRESNHSSLISGLDGLSSRGWKWWFAEIGKGALITIASTILLWLIFVAVTSGKEKQTDFQDTHLPEKQKS
;
A
#
# COMPACT_ATOMS: atom_id res chain seq x y z
N MET A 1 42.49 -44.46 25.33
CA MET A 1 41.61 -44.98 24.25
C MET A 1 41.09 -46.32 24.73
N SER A 2 39.86 -46.35 25.21
CA SER A 2 39.17 -47.59 25.53
C SER A 2 38.88 -48.32 24.22
N GLU A 3 39.48 -49.50 24.02
CA GLU A 3 39.03 -50.43 22.97
C GLU A 3 37.55 -50.70 23.22
N GLN A 4 36.69 -50.11 22.40
CA GLN A 4 35.27 -50.38 22.43
C GLN A 4 35.12 -51.87 22.08
N LEU A 5 34.62 -52.65 23.04
CA LEU A 5 34.44 -54.09 22.87
C LEU A 5 33.61 -54.32 21.60
N ARG A 6 34.19 -55.03 20.63
CA ARG A 6 33.55 -55.31 19.35
C ARG A 6 32.27 -56.10 19.59
N ASP A 7 31.17 -55.63 19.00
CA ASP A 7 29.89 -56.37 19.07
C ASP A 7 30.00 -57.61 18.16
N PRO A 8 29.85 -58.83 18.69
CA PRO A 8 29.93 -60.06 17.90
C PRO A 8 28.82 -60.18 16.84
N ASN A 9 27.71 -59.43 16.99
CA ASN A 9 26.59 -59.47 16.05
C ASN A 9 26.80 -58.54 14.83
N LEU A 10 27.79 -57.64 14.87
CA LEU A 10 28.03 -56.66 13.81
C LEU A 10 29.21 -57.06 12.93
N SER A 11 29.08 -56.85 11.62
CA SER A 11 30.17 -57.08 10.67
C SER A 11 31.38 -56.21 11.02
N TRP A 12 32.60 -56.77 10.92
CA TRP A 12 33.84 -56.02 11.13
C TRP A 12 33.89 -54.72 10.30
N VAL A 13 33.49 -54.78 9.02
CA VAL A 13 33.49 -53.62 8.12
C VAL A 13 32.54 -52.52 8.62
N TYR A 14 31.39 -52.90 9.18
CA TYR A 14 30.46 -51.94 9.75
C TYR A 14 31.06 -51.25 10.97
N GLN A 15 31.62 -52.03 11.91
CA GLN A 15 32.25 -51.50 13.11
C GLN A 15 33.42 -50.57 12.79
N GLU A 16 34.23 -50.93 11.79
CA GLU A 16 35.35 -50.10 11.33
C GLU A 16 34.87 -48.80 10.66
N LEU A 17 33.77 -48.86 9.91
CA LEU A 17 33.14 -47.68 9.31
C LEU A 17 32.55 -46.75 10.38
N THR A 18 32.00 -47.27 11.48
CA THR A 18 31.32 -46.47 12.51
C THR A 18 32.16 -46.18 13.76
N LYS A 19 33.42 -46.61 13.82
CA LYS A 19 34.26 -46.50 15.03
C LYS A 19 34.46 -45.05 15.51
N ASP A 20 34.47 -44.10 14.58
CA ASP A 20 34.68 -42.67 14.86
C ASP A 20 33.35 -41.89 14.93
N ASP A 21 32.22 -42.60 14.91
CA ASP A 21 30.88 -42.02 14.72
C ASP A 21 30.19 -41.62 16.04
N ASN A 22 30.78 -41.97 17.19
CA ASN A 22 30.26 -41.67 18.54
C ASN A 22 28.76 -42.03 18.74
N GLY A 23 28.24 -43.01 18.01
CA GLY A 23 26.82 -43.43 18.07
C GLY A 23 25.85 -42.56 17.28
N ASN A 24 26.33 -41.64 16.43
CA ASN A 24 25.48 -40.72 15.67
C ASN A 24 24.94 -41.30 14.35
N PHE A 25 25.25 -42.56 14.01
CA PHE A 25 24.79 -43.24 12.80
C PHE A 25 24.93 -42.35 11.54
N ASN A 26 26.13 -41.84 11.30
CA ASN A 26 26.42 -40.95 10.19
C ASN A 26 26.01 -41.58 8.86
N LEU A 27 25.24 -40.82 8.08
CA LEU A 27 24.68 -41.23 6.81
C LEU A 27 25.77 -41.72 5.83
N VAL A 28 26.94 -41.08 5.81
CA VAL A 28 28.08 -41.50 4.98
C VAL A 28 28.55 -42.89 5.36
N ASN A 29 28.67 -43.19 6.65
CA ASN A 29 29.08 -44.52 7.12
C ASN A 29 28.03 -45.59 6.81
N ASN A 30 26.75 -45.25 6.95
CA ASN A 30 25.65 -46.15 6.59
C ASN A 30 25.63 -46.45 5.09
N ILE A 31 25.78 -45.43 4.24
CA ILE A 31 25.86 -45.61 2.78
C ILE A 31 27.12 -46.41 2.41
N ALA A 32 28.26 -46.17 3.07
CA ALA A 32 29.49 -46.93 2.84
C ALA A 32 29.30 -48.43 3.15
N TYR A 33 28.54 -48.74 4.20
CA TYR A 33 28.21 -50.12 4.52
C TYR A 33 27.22 -50.74 3.51
N ILE A 34 26.26 -49.97 3.01
CA ILE A 34 25.37 -50.40 1.93
C ILE A 34 26.18 -50.71 0.67
N LEU A 35 27.12 -49.84 0.28
CA LEU A 35 28.02 -50.09 -0.86
C LEU A 35 28.85 -51.36 -0.67
N TYR A 36 29.39 -51.58 0.52
CA TYR A 36 30.07 -52.84 0.84
C TYR A 36 29.16 -54.06 0.67
N LYS A 37 27.94 -54.02 1.20
CA LYS A 37 26.96 -55.11 1.05
C LYS A 37 26.60 -55.35 -0.41
N GLN A 38 26.42 -54.28 -1.18
CA GLN A 38 26.14 -54.35 -2.60
C GLN A 38 27.27 -55.04 -3.37
N ARG A 39 28.52 -54.65 -3.13
CA ARG A 39 29.70 -55.30 -3.73
C ARG A 39 29.86 -56.75 -3.31
N LYS A 40 29.46 -57.09 -2.07
CA LYS A 40 29.41 -58.47 -1.62
C LYS A 40 28.36 -59.26 -2.40
N ILE A 41 27.18 -58.71 -2.64
CA ILE A 41 26.15 -59.36 -3.46
C ILE A 41 26.66 -59.58 -4.89
N GLU A 42 27.27 -58.57 -5.50
CA GLU A 42 27.86 -58.65 -6.84
C GLU A 42 28.97 -59.71 -6.91
N PHE A 43 29.80 -59.80 -5.86
CA PHE A 43 30.81 -60.85 -5.76
C PHE A 43 30.19 -62.25 -5.74
N TYR A 44 29.12 -62.48 -4.98
CA TYR A 44 28.39 -63.75 -5.01
C TYR A 44 27.82 -64.03 -6.39
N GLN A 45 27.21 -63.03 -7.04
CA GLN A 45 26.64 -63.16 -8.38
C GLN A 45 27.71 -63.54 -9.41
N SER A 46 28.90 -62.96 -9.35
CA SER A 46 30.02 -63.30 -10.24
C SER A 46 30.53 -64.74 -10.10
N HIS A 47 30.20 -65.42 -8.99
CA HIS A 47 30.54 -66.81 -8.70
C HIS A 47 29.30 -67.73 -8.76
N ASN A 48 28.27 -67.37 -9.54
CA ASN A 48 27.01 -68.12 -9.65
C ASN A 48 26.34 -68.40 -8.30
N GLY A 49 26.49 -67.49 -7.33
CA GLY A 49 25.94 -67.62 -5.97
C GLY A 49 26.75 -68.53 -5.04
N HIS A 50 27.81 -69.18 -5.53
CA HIS A 50 28.56 -70.21 -4.79
C HIS A 50 30.07 -69.94 -4.76
N PRO A 51 30.53 -68.79 -4.23
CA PRO A 51 31.96 -68.58 -4.00
C PRO A 51 32.49 -69.58 -2.95
N THR A 52 33.72 -70.06 -3.16
CA THR A 52 34.41 -70.94 -2.21
C THR A 52 34.80 -70.19 -0.93
N THR A 53 35.11 -70.93 0.13
CA THR A 53 35.58 -70.34 1.40
C THR A 53 36.83 -69.48 1.20
N GLU A 54 37.78 -69.91 0.37
CA GLU A 54 39.00 -69.15 0.07
C GLU A 54 38.70 -67.86 -0.72
N GLN A 55 37.75 -67.91 -1.65
CA GLN A 55 37.29 -66.74 -2.40
C GLN A 55 36.63 -65.72 -1.46
N LEU A 56 35.78 -66.18 -0.54
CA LEU A 56 35.16 -65.32 0.47
C LEU A 56 36.17 -64.73 1.45
N ARG A 57 37.18 -65.51 1.86
CA ARG A 57 38.26 -65.04 2.71
C ARG A 57 39.05 -63.93 2.02
N THR A 58 39.45 -64.15 0.78
CA THR A 58 40.20 -63.17 -0.03
C THR A 58 39.39 -61.89 -0.23
N PHE A 59 38.09 -62.01 -0.53
CA PHE A 59 37.19 -60.87 -0.61
C PHE A 59 37.17 -60.11 0.73
N GLN A 60 36.92 -60.78 1.85
CA GLN A 60 36.84 -60.16 3.17
C GLN A 60 38.15 -59.44 3.52
N GLU A 61 39.30 -60.08 3.32
CA GLU A 61 40.63 -59.51 3.58
C GLU A 61 40.88 -58.24 2.77
N SER A 62 40.42 -58.17 1.52
CA SER A 62 40.55 -56.96 0.71
C SER A 62 39.81 -55.76 1.30
N TYR A 63 38.66 -55.98 1.93
CA TYR A 63 37.89 -54.93 2.62
C TYR A 63 38.39 -54.63 4.03
N MET A 64 39.33 -55.43 4.56
CA MET A 64 40.00 -55.11 5.82
C MET A 64 41.13 -54.08 5.64
N LEU A 65 41.50 -53.78 4.40
CA LEU A 65 42.49 -52.75 4.09
C LEU A 65 41.92 -51.35 4.34
N ALA A 66 42.64 -50.54 5.11
CA ALA A 66 42.24 -49.17 5.44
C ALA A 66 41.96 -48.29 4.20
N GLY A 67 42.70 -48.51 3.10
CA GLY A 67 42.48 -47.81 1.84
C GLY A 67 41.11 -48.11 1.20
N VAL A 68 40.63 -49.35 1.29
CA VAL A 68 39.32 -49.75 0.74
C VAL A 68 38.19 -49.19 1.59
N ILE A 69 38.33 -49.21 2.92
CA ILE A 69 37.38 -48.57 3.84
C ILE A 69 37.31 -47.06 3.59
N LYS A 70 38.46 -46.40 3.41
CA LYS A 70 38.50 -44.98 3.04
C LYS A 70 37.82 -44.74 1.69
N GLY A 71 38.09 -45.57 0.68
CA GLY A 71 37.45 -45.47 -0.63
C GLY A 71 35.93 -45.58 -0.55
N LEU A 72 35.39 -46.52 0.25
CA LEU A 72 33.95 -46.63 0.49
C LEU A 72 33.36 -45.37 1.13
N ARG A 73 34.07 -44.77 2.10
CA ARG A 73 33.65 -43.50 2.73
C ARG A 73 33.68 -42.34 1.73
N ASP A 74 34.74 -42.23 0.94
CA ASP A 74 34.90 -41.16 -0.04
C ASP A 74 33.79 -41.23 -1.11
N GLU A 75 33.49 -42.42 -1.62
CA GLU A 75 32.41 -42.64 -2.59
C GLU A 75 31.03 -42.33 -1.98
N SER A 76 30.80 -42.76 -0.74
CA SER A 76 29.57 -42.47 -0.02
C SER A 76 29.39 -40.98 0.24
N ALA A 77 30.47 -40.27 0.58
CA ALA A 77 30.45 -38.83 0.76
C ALA A 77 30.10 -38.11 -0.55
N SER A 78 30.64 -38.58 -1.68
CA SER A 78 30.27 -38.06 -3.00
C SER A 78 28.79 -38.27 -3.30
N ILE A 79 28.25 -39.46 -3.06
CA ILE A 79 26.82 -39.77 -3.26
C ILE A 79 25.94 -38.84 -2.42
N VAL A 80 26.26 -38.67 -1.12
CA VAL A 80 25.52 -37.77 -0.23
C VAL A 80 25.58 -36.33 -0.74
N GLN A 81 26.76 -35.89 -1.19
CA GLN A 81 26.93 -34.53 -1.71
C GLN A 81 26.12 -34.31 -2.99
N ASP A 82 26.07 -35.29 -3.89
CA ASP A 82 25.32 -35.18 -5.14
C ASP A 82 23.81 -35.18 -4.89
N ILE A 83 23.33 -36.02 -3.97
CA ILE A 83 21.92 -36.00 -3.53
C ILE A 83 21.56 -34.63 -2.93
N LEU A 84 22.43 -34.09 -2.08
CA LEU A 84 22.21 -32.79 -1.45
C LEU A 84 22.17 -31.66 -2.50
N LYS A 85 23.11 -31.65 -3.45
CA LYS A 85 23.13 -30.67 -4.56
C LYS A 85 21.86 -30.76 -5.41
N ALA A 86 21.45 -31.96 -5.78
CA ALA A 86 20.25 -32.18 -6.57
C ALA A 86 18.97 -31.74 -5.83
N SER A 87 18.86 -32.09 -4.54
CA SER A 87 17.74 -31.68 -3.69
C SER A 87 17.67 -30.17 -3.52
N LEU A 88 18.81 -29.52 -3.27
CA LEU A 88 18.91 -28.07 -3.14
C LEU A 88 18.53 -27.37 -4.45
N ALA A 89 19.07 -27.81 -5.59
CA ALA A 89 18.72 -27.25 -6.88
C ALA A 89 17.22 -27.39 -7.20
N SER A 90 16.63 -28.54 -6.86
CA SER A 90 15.19 -28.76 -6.98
C SER A 90 14.38 -27.80 -6.10
N LYS A 91 14.79 -27.61 -4.84
CA LYS A 91 14.11 -26.70 -3.92
C LYS A 91 14.24 -25.23 -4.31
N VAL A 92 15.39 -24.80 -4.80
CA VAL A 92 15.57 -23.46 -5.36
C VAL A 92 14.60 -23.23 -6.51
N ARG A 93 14.53 -24.16 -7.46
CA ARG A 93 13.60 -24.07 -8.59
C ARG A 93 12.14 -24.04 -8.15
N GLU A 94 11.76 -24.84 -7.15
CA GLU A 94 10.40 -24.82 -6.59
C GLU A 94 10.06 -23.44 -6.00
N VAL A 95 10.98 -22.85 -5.25
CA VAL A 95 10.81 -21.51 -4.66
C VAL A 95 10.72 -20.45 -5.76
N GLU A 96 11.57 -20.49 -6.77
CA GLU A 96 11.54 -19.58 -7.92
C GLU A 96 10.20 -19.62 -8.65
N VAL A 97 9.67 -20.82 -8.91
CA VAL A 97 8.36 -20.99 -9.56
C VAL A 97 7.23 -20.46 -8.68
N ARG A 98 7.25 -20.77 -7.38
CA ARG A 98 6.25 -20.25 -6.43
C ARG A 98 6.28 -18.73 -6.39
N LEU A 99 7.46 -18.13 -6.24
CA LEU A 99 7.63 -16.68 -6.18
C LEU A 99 7.14 -16.01 -7.47
N SER A 100 7.52 -16.55 -8.62
CA SER A 100 7.08 -16.01 -9.93
C SER A 100 5.56 -16.05 -10.07
N THR A 101 4.93 -17.17 -9.67
CA THR A 101 3.48 -17.34 -9.75
C THR A 101 2.74 -16.43 -8.77
N THR A 102 3.21 -16.34 -7.53
CA THR A 102 2.61 -15.48 -6.50
C THR A 102 2.76 -14.00 -6.87
N LEU A 103 3.95 -13.57 -7.30
CA LEU A 103 4.20 -12.20 -7.70
C LEU A 103 3.33 -11.80 -8.90
N GLU A 104 3.20 -12.67 -9.92
CA GLU A 104 2.34 -12.40 -11.07
C GLU A 104 0.87 -12.26 -10.66
N ALA A 105 0.39 -13.12 -9.75
CA ALA A 105 -0.96 -13.03 -9.22
C ALA A 105 -1.18 -11.74 -8.43
N GLU A 106 -0.27 -11.39 -7.53
CA GLU A 106 -0.33 -10.15 -6.73
C GLU A 106 -0.30 -8.91 -7.63
N MET A 107 0.62 -8.85 -8.60
CA MET A 107 0.66 -7.73 -9.56
C MET A 107 -0.63 -7.60 -10.36
N LYS A 108 -1.21 -8.71 -10.82
CA LYS A 108 -2.51 -8.69 -11.52
C LYS A 108 -3.62 -8.15 -10.62
N THR A 109 -3.62 -8.52 -9.34
CA THR A 109 -4.62 -8.02 -8.38
C THR A 109 -4.45 -6.54 -8.10
N GLU A 110 -3.23 -6.06 -7.84
CA GLU A 110 -2.98 -4.63 -7.64
C GLU A 110 -3.32 -3.80 -8.88
N LEU A 111 -2.96 -4.28 -10.08
CA LEU A 111 -3.33 -3.61 -11.32
C LEU A 111 -4.84 -3.53 -11.53
N ALA A 112 -5.59 -4.57 -11.15
CA ALA A 112 -7.04 -4.56 -11.20
C ALA A 112 -7.64 -3.54 -10.22
N THR A 113 -7.09 -3.46 -9.00
CA THR A 113 -7.48 -2.47 -7.99
C THR A 113 -7.20 -1.05 -8.49
N LEU A 114 -5.98 -0.77 -8.95
CA LEU A 114 -5.60 0.53 -9.51
C LEU A 114 -6.48 0.93 -10.69
N LYS A 115 -6.79 0.01 -11.60
CA LYS A 115 -7.69 0.26 -12.73
C LYS A 115 -9.10 0.63 -12.26
N THR A 116 -9.58 -0.02 -11.20
CA THR A 116 -10.89 0.25 -10.61
C THR A 116 -10.92 1.63 -9.96
N GLU A 117 -9.91 1.96 -9.16
CA GLU A 117 -9.77 3.29 -8.54
C GLU A 117 -9.65 4.39 -9.59
N LEU A 118 -8.83 4.18 -10.63
CA LEU A 118 -8.68 5.16 -11.71
C LEU A 118 -10.00 5.40 -12.46
N SER A 119 -10.76 4.34 -12.72
CA SER A 119 -12.08 4.44 -13.36
C SER A 119 -13.09 5.16 -12.47
N GLY A 120 -13.05 4.91 -11.16
CA GLY A 120 -13.86 5.61 -10.16
C GLY A 120 -13.55 7.10 -10.12
N ASN A 121 -12.27 7.45 -10.01
CA ASN A 121 -11.80 8.84 -10.00
C ASN A 121 -12.17 9.57 -11.30
N HIS A 122 -12.02 8.91 -12.46
CA HIS A 122 -12.44 9.50 -13.74
C HIS A 122 -13.94 9.81 -13.75
N THR A 123 -14.76 8.89 -13.25
CA THR A 123 -16.22 9.08 -13.16
C THR A 123 -16.57 10.24 -12.22
N GLN A 124 -15.93 10.32 -11.05
CA GLN A 124 -16.11 11.42 -10.11
C GLN A 124 -15.71 12.78 -10.70
N LEU A 125 -14.54 12.84 -11.35
CA LEU A 125 -14.06 14.05 -12.04
C LEU A 125 -15.03 14.49 -13.13
N LYS A 126 -15.55 13.54 -13.93
CA LYS A 126 -16.55 13.84 -14.95
C LYS A 126 -17.83 14.40 -14.33
N THR A 127 -18.35 13.79 -13.27
CA THR A 127 -19.54 14.30 -12.57
C THR A 127 -19.32 15.70 -12.00
N LEU A 128 -18.16 15.96 -11.40
CA LEU A 128 -17.81 17.30 -10.90
C LEU A 128 -17.73 18.33 -12.03
N LEU A 129 -17.15 17.94 -13.18
CA LEU A 129 -17.06 18.80 -14.35
C LEU A 129 -18.46 19.11 -14.90
N ASP A 130 -19.31 18.10 -15.07
CA ASP A 130 -20.68 18.25 -15.56
C ASP A 130 -21.54 19.11 -14.60
N THR A 131 -21.32 18.98 -13.29
CA THR A 131 -21.97 19.83 -12.29
C THR A 131 -21.49 21.27 -12.40
N ALA A 132 -20.19 21.50 -12.56
CA ALA A 132 -19.61 22.84 -12.70
C ALA A 132 -20.07 23.54 -13.98
N THR A 133 -20.18 22.82 -15.11
CA THR A 133 -20.71 23.37 -16.36
C THR A 133 -22.18 23.74 -16.22
N GLN A 134 -22.99 22.89 -15.59
CA GLN A 134 -24.41 23.17 -15.33
C GLN A 134 -24.59 24.42 -14.44
N ILE A 135 -23.78 24.58 -13.40
CA ILE A 135 -23.78 25.78 -12.55
C ILE A 135 -23.38 27.02 -13.35
N ARG A 136 -22.36 26.89 -14.21
CA ARG A 136 -21.92 28.01 -15.07
C ARG A 136 -23.04 28.44 -16.02
N GLU A 137 -23.72 27.51 -16.67
CA GLU A 137 -24.81 27.78 -17.60
C GLU A 137 -26.01 28.43 -16.92
N SER A 138 -26.40 27.93 -15.74
CA SER A 138 -27.50 28.50 -14.97
C SER A 138 -27.19 29.93 -14.49
N ASN A 139 -25.96 30.18 -14.04
CA ASN A 139 -25.49 31.52 -13.68
C ASN A 139 -25.46 32.46 -14.89
N HIS A 140 -25.03 31.97 -16.06
CA HIS A 140 -25.01 32.80 -17.27
C HIS A 140 -26.44 33.19 -17.71
N SER A 141 -27.38 32.25 -17.64
CA SER A 141 -28.80 32.49 -17.92
C SER A 141 -29.44 33.48 -16.93
N SER A 142 -29.16 33.34 -15.63
CA SER A 142 -29.67 34.26 -14.61
C SER A 142 -29.11 35.68 -14.76
N LEU A 143 -27.84 35.83 -15.16
CA LEU A 143 -27.24 37.12 -15.47
C LEU A 143 -27.84 37.77 -16.71
N ILE A 144 -28.04 37.02 -17.80
CA ILE A 144 -28.69 37.54 -19.02
C ILE A 144 -30.12 37.99 -18.72
N SER A 145 -30.91 37.14 -18.07
CA SER A 145 -32.28 37.50 -17.70
C SER A 145 -32.35 38.70 -16.74
N GLY A 146 -31.41 38.83 -15.81
CA GLY A 146 -31.29 40.02 -14.95
C GLY A 146 -30.96 41.29 -15.74
N LEU A 147 -30.03 41.20 -16.70
CA LEU A 147 -29.66 42.31 -17.57
C LEU A 147 -30.81 42.71 -18.51
N ASP A 148 -31.51 41.74 -19.09
CA ASP A 148 -32.72 41.97 -19.91
C ASP A 148 -33.86 42.56 -19.08
N GLY A 149 -34.04 42.10 -17.84
CA GLY A 149 -34.98 42.68 -16.90
C GLY A 149 -34.67 44.15 -16.56
N LEU A 150 -33.40 44.51 -16.49
CA LEU A 150 -32.96 45.90 -16.30
C LEU A 150 -33.10 46.73 -17.58
N SER A 151 -32.76 46.18 -18.74
CA SER A 151 -32.84 46.88 -20.03
C SER A 151 -34.29 47.14 -20.45
N SER A 152 -35.18 46.16 -20.23
CA SER A 152 -36.61 46.22 -20.59
C SER A 152 -37.41 47.22 -19.75
N ARG A 153 -36.97 47.53 -18.52
CA ARG A 153 -37.65 48.52 -17.65
C ARG A 153 -37.54 49.95 -18.18
N GLY A 154 -36.60 50.23 -19.08
CA GLY A 154 -36.48 51.50 -19.79
C GLY A 154 -36.11 52.69 -18.90
N TRP A 155 -35.55 53.75 -19.50
CA TRP A 155 -35.09 54.91 -18.75
C TRP A 155 -36.21 55.61 -17.96
N LYS A 156 -37.47 55.55 -18.40
CA LYS A 156 -38.62 56.13 -17.68
C LYS A 156 -38.84 55.50 -16.29
N TRP A 157 -38.71 54.18 -16.16
CA TRP A 157 -38.80 53.51 -14.86
C TRP A 157 -37.64 53.90 -13.94
N TRP A 158 -36.42 53.94 -14.51
CA TRP A 158 -35.21 54.36 -13.79
C TRP A 158 -35.33 55.79 -13.25
N PHE A 159 -35.80 56.74 -14.06
CA PHE A 159 -36.06 58.12 -13.65
C PHE A 159 -37.21 58.23 -12.63
N ALA A 160 -38.27 57.41 -12.76
CA ALA A 160 -39.34 57.39 -11.78
C ALA A 160 -38.86 56.91 -10.41
N GLU A 161 -37.98 55.91 -10.37
CA GLU A 161 -37.47 55.36 -9.11
C GLU A 161 -36.49 56.31 -8.41
N ILE A 162 -35.59 56.94 -9.17
CA ILE A 162 -34.71 58.01 -8.64
C ILE A 162 -35.53 59.25 -8.24
N GLY A 163 -36.55 59.59 -9.04
CA GLY A 163 -37.42 60.74 -8.82
C GLY A 163 -38.19 60.66 -7.50
N LYS A 164 -38.64 59.48 -7.09
CA LYS A 164 -39.28 59.28 -5.77
C LYS A 164 -38.34 59.64 -4.62
N GLY A 165 -37.08 59.16 -4.68
CA GLY A 165 -36.08 59.47 -3.66
C GLY A 165 -35.75 60.96 -3.61
N ALA A 166 -35.50 61.57 -4.77
CA ALA A 166 -35.19 62.99 -4.88
C ALA A 166 -36.35 63.90 -4.43
N LEU A 167 -37.60 63.55 -4.75
CA LEU A 167 -38.78 64.28 -4.30
C LEU A 167 -38.92 64.30 -2.78
N ILE A 168 -38.63 63.17 -2.11
CA ILE A 168 -38.66 63.10 -0.64
C ILE A 168 -37.60 64.03 -0.04
N THR A 169 -36.38 64.02 -0.60
CA THR A 169 -35.30 64.90 -0.12
C THR A 169 -35.64 66.38 -0.34
N ILE A 170 -36.17 66.74 -1.51
CA ILE A 170 -36.59 68.12 -1.83
C ILE A 170 -37.74 68.55 -0.91
N ALA A 171 -38.76 67.72 -0.74
CA ALA A 171 -39.89 68.01 0.14
C ALA A 171 -39.44 68.20 1.60
N SER A 172 -38.53 67.36 2.09
CA SER A 172 -37.96 67.48 3.44
C SER A 172 -37.14 68.77 3.60
N THR A 173 -36.37 69.14 2.58
CA THR A 173 -35.59 70.40 2.57
C THR A 173 -36.50 71.63 2.59
N ILE A 174 -37.59 71.62 1.80
CA ILE A 174 -38.60 72.69 1.81
C ILE A 174 -39.28 72.77 3.18
N LEU A 175 -39.61 71.64 3.79
CA LEU A 175 -40.22 71.58 5.13
C LEU A 175 -39.30 72.21 6.19
N LEU A 176 -38.00 71.89 6.15
CA LEU A 176 -37.01 72.50 7.03
C LEU A 176 -36.90 74.02 6.81
N TRP A 177 -36.95 74.46 5.56
CA TRP A 177 -36.95 75.89 5.23
C TRP A 177 -38.19 76.62 5.75
N LEU A 178 -39.38 76.01 5.62
CA LEU A 178 -40.63 76.57 6.16
C LEU A 178 -40.60 76.66 7.69
N ILE A 179 -40.07 75.64 8.38
CA ILE A 179 -39.88 75.68 9.83
C ILE A 179 -38.88 76.77 10.21
N PHE A 180 -37.78 76.91 9.47
CA PHE A 180 -36.78 77.96 9.71
C PHE A 180 -37.37 79.36 9.56
N VAL A 181 -38.16 79.60 8.51
CA VAL A 181 -38.88 80.88 8.33
C VAL A 181 -39.88 81.12 9.45
N ALA A 182 -40.67 80.11 9.85
CA ALA A 182 -41.63 80.26 10.94
C ALA A 182 -40.95 80.60 12.29
N VAL A 183 -39.79 80.00 12.57
CA VAL A 183 -39.01 80.29 13.79
C VAL A 183 -38.39 81.70 13.74
N THR A 184 -37.89 82.14 12.59
CA THR A 184 -37.28 83.48 12.44
C THR A 184 -38.33 84.59 12.46
N SER A 185 -39.44 84.44 11.73
CA SER A 185 -40.57 85.37 11.78
C SER A 185 -41.30 85.34 13.13
N GLY A 186 -41.31 84.19 13.82
CA GLY A 186 -41.82 84.08 15.19
C GLY A 186 -40.97 84.86 16.19
N LYS A 187 -39.63 84.88 16.01
CA LYS A 187 -38.74 85.73 16.82
C LYS A 187 -38.96 87.20 16.56
N GLU A 188 -39.11 87.63 15.30
CA GLU A 188 -39.44 89.03 14.97
C GLU A 188 -40.74 89.48 15.63
N LYS A 189 -41.79 88.66 15.56
CA LYS A 189 -43.07 88.97 16.22
C LYS A 189 -43.01 88.91 17.74
N GLN A 190 -42.11 88.13 18.33
CA GLN A 190 -41.92 88.08 19.79
C GLN A 190 -41.10 89.27 20.30
N THR A 191 -40.11 89.76 19.55
CA THR A 191 -39.42 91.03 19.85
C THR A 191 -40.35 92.22 19.69
N ASP A 192 -41.20 92.25 18.67
CA ASP A 192 -42.17 93.32 18.44
C ASP A 192 -43.28 93.32 19.52
N PHE A 193 -43.70 92.14 20.00
CA PHE A 193 -44.62 92.01 21.13
C PHE A 193 -43.97 92.40 22.48
N GLN A 194 -42.67 92.11 22.67
CA GLN A 194 -41.95 92.48 23.89
C GLN A 194 -41.69 93.99 23.96
N ASP A 195 -41.37 94.66 22.84
CA ASP A 195 -41.16 96.11 22.80
C ASP A 195 -42.47 96.92 22.90
N THR A 196 -43.59 96.36 22.44
CA THR A 196 -44.88 97.10 22.37
C THR A 196 -45.79 96.85 23.58
N HIS A 197 -45.63 95.74 24.32
CA HIS A 197 -46.62 95.31 25.33
C HIS A 197 -46.05 94.92 26.71
N LEU A 198 -44.78 95.22 27.02
CA LEU A 198 -44.28 95.18 28.40
C LEU A 198 -44.30 96.59 29.03
N PRO A 199 -44.99 96.79 30.16
CA PRO A 199 -45.17 98.12 30.77
C PRO A 199 -43.88 98.70 31.35
N GLU A 200 -43.72 100.02 31.23
CA GLU A 200 -42.55 100.84 31.60
C GLU A 200 -42.25 100.94 33.11
N LYS A 201 -42.66 99.94 33.90
CA LYS A 201 -42.32 99.81 35.32
C LYS A 201 -41.60 98.50 35.65
N GLN A 202 -40.77 97.96 34.75
CA GLN A 202 -39.62 97.09 35.06
C GLN A 202 -38.59 97.12 33.93
N LYS A 203 -38.15 98.32 33.51
CA LYS A 203 -36.91 98.45 32.72
C LYS A 203 -35.74 98.48 33.70
N SER A 204 -35.16 97.31 33.98
CA SER A 204 -33.78 97.15 34.47
C SER A 204 -33.05 96.19 33.57
#